data_AF-A0A9D8NLS4-F1
#
_entry.id   AF-A0A9D8NLS4-F1
#
_cell.length_a   1.000
_cell.length_b   1.000
_cell.length_c   1.000
_cell.angle_alpha   90.00
_cell.angle_beta   90.00
_cell.angle_gamma   90.00
#
_symmetry.space_group_name_H-M   'P 1'
#
loop_
_entity.id
_entity.type
_entity.pdbx_description
1 polymer ?
#
loop_
_entity_poly.entity_id
_entity_poly.type
_entity_poly.pdbx_seq_one_letter_code
_entity_poly.pdbx_strand_id
1 'polypeptide(L)'
;MMIAILIFFLCIFGILELVAQNLRVARSLQKTRPNVSILPAKFGNTNVFQEGTFDIPIDEYPNTHGTAVVTEVATNGLFKVEFLLVDSGVNPPVQETLVALFYRPASQTGPGRTLTLPNAGGGKFR
;
A
#
# COMPACT_ATOMS: atom_id res chain seq x y z
N MET A 1 58.31 -12.94 -14.21
CA MET A 1 57.29 -13.46 -13.24
C MET A 1 56.53 -12.35 -12.52
N MET A 2 57.18 -11.25 -12.08
CA MET A 2 56.48 -10.13 -11.40
C MET A 2 55.37 -9.45 -12.21
N ILE A 3 55.57 -9.21 -13.50
CA ILE A 3 54.56 -8.55 -14.36
C ILE A 3 53.29 -9.39 -14.49
N ALA A 4 53.40 -10.72 -14.61
CA ALA A 4 52.25 -11.60 -14.77
C ALA A 4 51.34 -11.58 -13.53
N ILE A 5 51.94 -11.58 -12.34
CA ILE A 5 51.21 -11.51 -11.06
C ILE A 5 50.47 -10.17 -10.96
N LEU A 6 51.11 -9.08 -11.34
CA LEU A 6 50.51 -7.75 -11.28
C LEU A 6 49.29 -7.63 -12.21
N ILE A 7 49.40 -8.10 -13.45
CA ILE A 7 48.30 -8.08 -14.42
C ILE A 7 47.14 -8.97 -13.94
N PHE A 8 47.45 -10.14 -13.37
CA PHE A 8 46.45 -11.05 -12.82
C PHE A 8 45.61 -10.38 -11.72
N PHE A 9 46.25 -9.68 -10.79
CA PHE A 9 45.54 -8.94 -9.75
C PHE A 9 44.70 -7.79 -10.31
N LEU A 10 45.22 -7.04 -11.30
CA LEU A 10 44.46 -5.97 -11.95
C LEU A 10 43.20 -6.51 -12.66
N CYS A 11 43.31 -7.63 -13.37
CA CYS A 11 42.15 -8.26 -14.01
C CYS A 11 41.10 -8.71 -13.00
N ILE A 12 41.49 -9.36 -11.90
CA ILE A 12 40.53 -9.84 -10.90
C ILE A 12 39.83 -8.68 -10.20
N PHE A 13 40.56 -7.64 -9.80
CA PHE A 13 39.94 -6.45 -9.20
C PHE A 13 39.03 -5.73 -10.18
N GLY A 14 39.41 -5.61 -11.45
CA GLY A 14 38.55 -5.03 -12.48
C GLY A 14 37.24 -5.80 -12.67
N ILE A 15 37.30 -7.13 -12.68
CA ILE A 15 36.10 -7.97 -12.78
C ILE A 15 35.21 -7.82 -11.53
N LEU A 16 35.81 -7.85 -10.34
CA LEU A 16 35.08 -7.66 -9.08
C LEU A 16 34.39 -6.30 -9.03
N GLU A 17 35.08 -5.25 -9.46
CA GLU A 17 34.51 -3.90 -9.52
C GLU A 17 33.32 -3.84 -10.48
N LEU A 18 33.47 -4.42 -11.69
CA LEU A 18 32.40 -4.50 -12.65
C LEU A 18 31.18 -5.25 -12.08
N VAL A 19 31.38 -6.41 -11.46
CA VAL A 19 30.27 -7.18 -10.86
C VAL A 19 29.64 -6.43 -9.69
N ALA A 20 30.43 -5.76 -8.85
CA ALA A 20 29.93 -4.96 -7.74
C ALA A 20 29.07 -3.78 -8.22
N GLN A 21 29.47 -3.11 -9.31
CA GLN A 21 28.68 -2.05 -9.93
C GLN A 21 27.34 -2.59 -10.46
N ASN A 22 27.36 -3.72 -11.18
CA ASN A 22 26.14 -4.34 -11.70
C ASN A 22 25.19 -4.77 -10.58
N LEU A 23 25.70 -5.39 -9.51
CA LEU A 23 24.90 -5.78 -8.35
C LEU A 23 24.32 -4.57 -7.61
N ARG A 24 25.06 -3.46 -7.51
CA ARG A 24 24.56 -2.22 -6.91
C ARG A 24 23.37 -1.67 -7.69
N VAL A 25 23.47 -1.64 -9.02
CA VAL A 25 22.36 -1.20 -9.89
C VAL A 25 21.17 -2.15 -9.76
N ALA A 26 21.40 -3.47 -9.83
CA ALA A 26 20.33 -4.46 -9.66
C ALA A 26 19.62 -4.34 -8.30
N ARG A 27 20.40 -4.16 -7.21
CA ARG A 27 19.87 -3.97 -5.86
C ARG A 27 19.07 -2.68 -5.73
N SER A 28 19.41 -1.64 -6.50
CA SER A 28 18.65 -0.39 -6.49
C SER A 28 17.25 -0.55 -7.11
N LEU A 29 17.11 -1.43 -8.11
CA LEU A 29 15.81 -1.78 -8.70
C LEU A 29 15.01 -2.74 -7.80
N GLN A 30 15.69 -3.64 -7.08
CA GLN A 30 15.05 -4.59 -6.16
C GLN A 30 14.50 -3.95 -4.89
N LYS A 31 14.94 -2.74 -4.52
CA LYS A 31 14.21 -1.94 -3.52
C LYS A 31 12.89 -1.50 -4.16
N THR A 32 11.93 -2.41 -4.18
CA THR A 32 10.53 -2.14 -4.47
C THR A 32 10.12 -1.02 -3.55
N ARG A 33 10.03 0.19 -4.10
CA ARG A 33 9.42 1.30 -3.38
C ARG A 33 7.97 0.91 -3.12
N PRO A 34 7.41 1.28 -1.95
CA PRO A 34 5.98 1.10 -1.74
C PRO A 34 5.25 1.84 -2.87
N ASN A 35 4.43 1.11 -3.62
CA ASN A 35 3.62 1.65 -4.71
C ASN A 35 2.17 1.71 -4.25
N VAL A 36 1.47 2.80 -4.57
CA VAL A 36 0.05 3.03 -4.23
C VAL A 36 -0.88 1.88 -4.65
N SER A 37 -0.48 1.07 -5.63
CA SER A 37 -1.22 -0.10 -6.14
C SER A 37 -1.44 -1.20 -5.10
N ILE A 38 -0.68 -1.22 -3.99
CA ILE A 38 -0.89 -2.19 -2.91
C ILE A 38 -2.15 -1.88 -2.07
N LEU A 39 -2.57 -0.61 -2.04
CA LEU A 39 -3.68 -0.15 -1.22
C LEU A 39 -5.03 -0.71 -1.70
N PRO A 40 -5.38 -0.66 -3.01
CA PRO A 40 -6.58 -1.32 -3.53
C PRO A 40 -6.62 -2.82 -3.25
N ALA A 41 -5.47 -3.52 -3.31
CA ALA A 41 -5.42 -4.96 -3.09
C ALA A 41 -5.70 -5.33 -1.63
N LYS A 42 -5.15 -4.56 -0.67
CA LYS A 42 -5.45 -4.74 0.76
C LYS A 42 -6.89 -4.33 1.10
N PHE A 43 -7.35 -3.21 0.54
CA PHE A 43 -8.69 -2.68 0.82
C PHE A 43 -9.80 -3.46 0.13
N GLY A 44 -9.55 -4.03 -1.06
CA GLY A 44 -10.55 -4.82 -1.81
C GLY A 44 -10.98 -6.12 -1.12
N ASN A 45 -10.24 -6.58 -0.11
CA ASN A 45 -10.59 -7.76 0.68
C ASN A 45 -11.63 -7.48 1.78
N THR A 46 -11.95 -6.22 2.10
CA THR A 46 -13.03 -5.93 3.03
C THR A 46 -14.38 -6.13 2.32
N ASN A 47 -15.18 -7.07 2.84
CA ASN A 47 -16.47 -7.44 2.26
C ASN A 47 -17.58 -6.38 2.47
N VAL A 48 -17.31 -5.34 3.26
CA VAL A 48 -18.24 -4.25 3.54
C VAL A 48 -17.50 -2.93 3.41
N PHE A 49 -17.95 -2.06 2.51
CA PHE A 49 -17.49 -0.67 2.46
C PHE A 49 -18.46 0.20 3.27
N GLN A 50 -17.90 0.99 4.17
CA GLN A 50 -18.60 2.05 4.87
C GLN A 50 -18.00 3.37 4.40
N GLU A 51 -18.81 4.40 4.22
CA GLU A 51 -18.28 5.74 3.90
C GLU A 51 -17.40 6.23 5.04
N GLY A 52 -16.24 6.79 4.69
CA GLY A 52 -15.29 7.27 5.68
C GLY A 52 -13.85 7.31 5.19
N THR A 53 -12.99 7.84 6.04
CA THR A 53 -11.53 7.80 5.87
C THR A 53 -10.99 6.65 6.70
N PHE A 54 -10.26 5.74 6.06
CA PHE A 54 -9.63 4.59 6.69
C PHE A 54 -8.12 4.71 6.59
N ASP A 55 -7.44 4.52 7.71
CA ASP A 55 -5.98 4.38 7.74
C ASP A 55 -5.63 2.91 7.52
N ILE A 56 -4.71 2.63 6.59
CA ILE A 56 -4.32 1.29 6.18
C ILE A 56 -2.88 1.08 6.65
N PRO A 57 -2.66 0.26 7.69
CA PRO A 57 -1.31 -0.06 8.13
C PRO A 57 -0.57 -0.87 7.06
N ILE A 58 0.64 -0.43 6.75
CA ILE A 58 1.55 -1.10 5.81
C ILE A 58 2.75 -1.62 6.60
N ASP A 59 2.56 -2.71 7.32
CA ASP A 59 3.59 -3.29 8.21
C ASP A 59 4.89 -3.66 7.48
N GLU A 60 4.81 -3.88 6.16
CA GLU A 60 5.94 -4.23 5.30
C GLU A 60 6.93 -3.07 5.08
N TYR A 61 6.49 -1.82 5.25
CA TYR A 61 7.29 -0.62 5.01
C TYR A 61 7.25 0.32 6.23
N PRO A 62 8.28 0.28 7.10
CA PRO A 62 8.37 1.21 8.22
C PRO A 62 8.52 2.64 7.66
N ASN A 63 7.66 3.55 8.10
CA ASN A 63 7.53 4.97 7.68
C ASN A 63 6.65 5.25 6.46
N THR A 64 5.89 4.27 5.96
CA THR A 64 4.90 4.48 4.90
C THR A 64 3.49 4.40 5.47
N HIS A 65 2.68 5.42 5.21
CA HIS A 65 1.29 5.50 5.65
C HIS A 65 0.36 5.52 4.43
N GLY A 66 -0.70 4.72 4.50
CA GLY A 66 -1.70 4.63 3.44
C GLY A 66 -3.06 5.06 3.94
N THR A 67 -3.67 6.06 3.32
CA THR A 67 -5.03 6.50 3.65
C THR A 67 -5.97 6.17 2.51
N ALA A 68 -7.17 5.68 2.81
CA ALA A 68 -8.23 5.46 1.84
C ALA A 68 -9.45 6.32 2.20
N VAL A 69 -9.94 7.10 1.25
CA VAL A 69 -11.17 7.88 1.40
C VAL A 69 -12.24 7.22 0.53
N VAL A 70 -13.27 6.67 1.18
CA VAL A 70 -14.39 6.01 0.51
C VAL A 70 -15.55 6.98 0.41
N THR A 71 -16.05 7.18 -0.81
CA THR A 71 -17.22 8.03 -1.11
C THR A 71 -18.22 7.25 -1.95
N GLU A 72 -19.49 7.22 -1.56
CA GLU A 72 -20.56 6.66 -2.38
C GLU A 72 -20.86 7.63 -3.55
N VAL A 73 -20.70 7.15 -4.78
CA VAL A 73 -20.94 7.97 -5.99
C VAL A 73 -22.40 7.87 -6.43
N ALA A 74 -23.02 6.71 -6.20
CA ALA A 74 -24.42 6.48 -6.52
C ALA A 74 -25.02 5.42 -5.59
N THR A 75 -26.31 5.57 -5.30
CA THR A 75 -27.13 4.66 -4.46
C THR A 75 -27.35 3.26 -5.05
N ASN A 76 -26.67 2.95 -6.16
CA ASN A 76 -26.65 1.61 -6.78
C ASN A 76 -25.58 0.69 -6.18
N GLY A 77 -24.82 1.15 -5.18
CA GLY A 77 -23.70 0.41 -4.60
C GLY A 77 -22.38 0.62 -5.35
N LEU A 78 -22.21 1.75 -6.04
CA LEU A 78 -20.94 2.17 -6.63
C LEU A 78 -20.18 3.09 -5.67
N PHE A 79 -18.99 2.67 -5.28
CA PHE A 79 -18.12 3.41 -4.38
C PHE A 79 -16.87 3.86 -5.14
N LYS A 80 -16.51 5.13 -4.94
CA LYS A 80 -15.20 5.68 -5.33
C LYS A 80 -14.30 5.61 -4.10
N VAL A 81 -13.12 5.04 -4.27
CA VAL A 81 -12.11 4.98 -3.22
C VAL A 81 -10.86 5.69 -3.71
N GLU A 82 -10.51 6.76 -3.02
CA GLU A 82 -9.28 7.52 -3.26
C GLU A 82 -8.22 7.04 -2.27
N PHE A 83 -7.15 6.48 -2.80
CA PHE A 83 -6.01 5.98 -2.04
C PHE A 83 -4.89 7.01 -2.09
N LEU A 84 -4.35 7.32 -0.93
CA LEU A 84 -3.21 8.19 -0.75
C LEU A 84 -2.10 7.40 -0.06
N LEU A 85 -0.94 7.32 -0.70
CA LEU A 85 0.26 6.75 -0.12
C LEU A 85 1.25 7.88 0.18
N VAL A 86 1.69 7.97 1.43
CA VAL A 86 2.72 8.91 1.87
C VAL A 86 3.90 8.10 2.40
N ASP A 87 5.03 8.18 1.70
CA ASP A 87 6.30 7.62 2.17
C ASP A 87 7.17 8.74 2.74
N SER A 88 7.32 8.73 4.07
CA SER A 88 8.16 9.70 4.81
C SER A 88 9.60 9.21 5.00
N GLY A 89 9.93 7.99 4.54
CA GLY A 89 11.27 7.42 4.61
C GLY A 89 12.27 8.02 3.62
N VAL A 90 11.80 8.82 2.68
CA VAL A 90 12.61 9.46 1.62
C VAL A 90 12.43 10.98 1.71
N ASN A 91 13.51 11.73 1.47
CA ASN A 91 13.48 13.20 1.38
C ASN A 91 13.78 13.61 -0.08
N PRO A 92 12.87 14.31 -0.79
CA PRO A 92 11.55 14.76 -0.35
C PRO A 92 10.56 13.61 -0.18
N PRO A 93 9.54 13.75 0.69
CA PRO A 93 8.51 12.73 0.90
C PRO A 93 7.81 12.43 -0.42
N VAL A 94 7.58 11.15 -0.69
CA VAL A 94 6.92 10.70 -1.92
C VAL A 94 5.43 10.54 -1.62
N GLN A 95 4.61 11.25 -2.38
CA GLN A 95 3.15 11.17 -2.30
C GLN A 95 2.62 10.59 -3.60
N GLU A 96 1.93 9.45 -3.52
CA GLU A 96 1.27 8.82 -4.65
C GLU A 96 -0.24 8.74 -4.39
N THR A 97 -1.04 9.04 -5.42
CA THR A 97 -2.51 9.00 -5.33
C THR A 97 -3.07 8.10 -6.40
N LEU A 98 -4.02 7.24 -6.04
CA LEU A 98 -4.72 6.35 -6.95
C LEU A 98 -6.21 6.35 -6.63
N VAL A 99 -7.04 6.47 -7.67
CA VAL A 99 -8.49 6.40 -7.53
C VAL A 99 -8.97 5.10 -8.15
N ALA A 100 -9.74 4.31 -7.40
CA ALA A 100 -10.37 3.11 -7.90
C ALA A 100 -11.89 3.16 -7.67
N LEU A 101 -12.61 2.49 -8.56
CA LEU A 101 -14.07 2.35 -8.48
C LEU A 101 -14.38 0.90 -8.10
N PHE A 102 -15.17 0.72 -7.05
CA PHE A 102 -15.61 -0.58 -6.59
C PHE A 102 -17.13 -0.67 -6.66
N TYR A 103 -17.63 -1.75 -7.26
CA TYR A 103 -19.04 -2.05 -7.29
C TYR A 103 -19.37 -3.10 -6.22
N ARG A 104 -20.13 -2.72 -5.20
CA ARG A 104 -20.57 -3.60 -4.10
C ARG A 104 -22.05 -3.39 -3.82
N PRO A 105 -22.93 -4.25 -4.37
CA PRO A 105 -24.37 -4.14 -4.14
C PRO A 105 -24.79 -4.57 -2.73
N ALA A 106 -23.96 -5.34 -2.01
CA ALA A 106 -24.28 -5.83 -0.66
C ALA A 106 -24.11 -4.77 0.45
N SER A 107 -23.31 -3.73 0.21
CA SER A 107 -23.15 -2.58 1.12
C SER A 107 -24.19 -1.47 0.87
N GLN A 108 -25.23 -1.76 0.07
CA GLN A 108 -26.38 -0.88 -0.07
C GLN A 108 -27.04 -0.68 1.30
N THR A 109 -26.77 0.47 1.91
CA THR A 109 -27.58 0.99 3.00
C THR A 109 -28.79 1.65 2.34
N GLY A 110 -29.73 0.83 1.87
CA GLY A 110 -30.98 1.35 1.32
C GLY A 110 -31.67 2.27 2.34
N PRO A 111 -32.36 3.34 1.90
CA PRO A 111 -33.12 4.20 2.79
C PRO A 111 -34.18 3.34 3.51
N GLY A 112 -33.91 3.01 4.78
CA GLY A 112 -34.77 2.13 5.59
C GLY A 112 -34.06 1.02 6.38
N ARG A 113 -32.74 0.79 6.18
CA ARG A 113 -32.01 -0.21 6.97
C ARG A 113 -31.39 0.40 8.23
N THR A 114 -32.25 0.73 9.20
CA THR A 114 -31.82 0.93 10.59
C THR A 114 -31.15 -0.36 11.06
N LEU A 115 -29.86 -0.31 11.41
CA LEU A 115 -29.20 -1.38 12.15
C LEU A 115 -29.89 -1.49 13.51
N THR A 116 -30.95 -2.29 13.59
CA THR A 116 -31.52 -2.68 14.87
C THR A 116 -30.48 -3.56 15.53
N LEU A 117 -29.70 -2.97 16.44
CA LEU A 117 -28.84 -3.70 17.36
C LEU A 117 -29.70 -4.82 17.97
N PRO A 118 -29.23 -6.09 17.99
CA PRO A 118 -29.96 -7.15 18.66
C PRO A 118 -30.14 -6.74 20.12
N ASN A 119 -31.42 -6.59 20.49
CA ASN A 119 -31.96 -6.31 21.81
C ASN A 119 -31.11 -6.94 22.92
N ALA A 120 -30.14 -6.18 23.44
CA ALA A 120 -29.41 -6.53 24.64
C ALA A 120 -30.31 -6.17 25.83
N GLY A 121 -31.05 -7.19 26.28
CA GLY A 121 -31.48 -7.41 27.65
C GLY A 121 -31.94 -6.18 28.44
N GLY A 122 -33.26 -6.10 28.66
CA GLY A 122 -33.85 -5.17 29.63
C GLY A 122 -33.19 -5.28 31.00
N GLY A 123 -32.49 -4.21 31.40
CA GLY A 123 -32.07 -3.95 32.76
C GLY A 123 -32.91 -2.80 33.31
N LYS A 124 -33.87 -3.13 34.17
CA LYS A 124 -34.67 -2.16 34.93
C LYS A 124 -33.74 -1.35 35.84
N PHE A 125 -33.74 -0.03 35.67
CA PHE A 125 -33.20 0.87 36.68
C PHE A 125 -34.10 0.83 37.92
N ARG A 126 -33.47 0.62 39.06
CA ARG A 126 -34.05 0.74 40.39
C ARG A 126 -33.20 1.71 41.18
#